data_AF-A0A1S8MSU4-F1
#
_entry.id   AF-A0A1S8MSU4-F1
#
_cell.length_a   1.000
_cell.length_b   1.000
_cell.length_c   1.000
_cell.angle_alpha   90.00
_cell.angle_beta   90.00
_cell.angle_gamma   90.00
#
_symmetry.space_group_name_H-M   'P 1'
#
loop_
_entity.id
_entity.type
_entity.pdbx_description
1 polymer ?
#
loop_
_entity_poly.entity_id
_entity_poly.type
_entity_poly.pdbx_seq_one_letter_code
_entity_poly.pdbx_strand_id
1 'polypeptide(L)' 'MEMNDLINLVINNEFAVAVSEYLLIRLEKQIVSLSNSINKLNTIISAKLGVALDVDSSDDSHKIA' A
#
# COMPACT_ATOMS: atom_id res chain seq x y z
N MET A 1 16.42 11.09 32.69
CA MET A 1 15.93 9.71 32.55
C MET A 1 17.12 8.88 32.14
N GLU A 2 17.53 7.93 32.96
CA GLU A 2 18.75 7.16 32.72
C GLU A 2 18.53 6.25 31.50
N MET A 3 19.57 6.05 30.68
CA MET A 3 19.51 5.17 29.50
C MET A 3 18.99 3.77 29.87
N ASN A 4 19.28 3.33 31.08
CA ASN A 4 18.85 2.05 31.64
C ASN A 4 17.33 1.96 31.85
N ASP A 5 16.67 3.07 32.23
CA ASP A 5 15.21 3.12 32.39
C ASP A 5 14.50 3.10 31.04
N LEU A 6 15.08 3.76 30.04
CA LEU A 6 14.57 3.74 28.66
C LEU A 6 14.66 2.33 28.07
N ILE A 7 15.80 1.65 28.26
CA ILE A 7 16.01 0.27 27.81
C ILE A 7 15.05 -0.69 28.52
N ASN A 8 14.88 -0.56 29.84
CA ASN A 8 13.92 -1.38 30.58
C ASN A 8 12.47 -1.16 30.12
N LEU A 9 12.09 0.08 29.80
CA LEU A 9 10.76 0.39 29.29
C LEU A 9 10.52 -0.24 27.91
N VAL A 10 11.51 -0.18 27.02
CA VAL A 10 11.44 -0.79 25.67
C VAL A 10 11.34 -2.32 25.78
N ILE A 11 12.17 -2.95 26.62
CA ILE A 11 12.15 -4.41 26.82
C ILE A 11 10.82 -4.85 27.45
N ASN A 12 10.30 -4.11 28.44
CA ASN A 12 9.04 -4.47 29.08
C ASN A 12 7.81 -4.26 28.16
N ASN A 13 7.93 -3.41 27.13
CA ASN A 13 6.87 -3.15 26.16
C ASN A 13 7.05 -3.92 24.83
N GLU A 14 8.04 -4.81 24.75
CA GLU A 14 8.41 -5.54 23.54
C GLU A 14 7.23 -6.35 22.97
N PHE A 15 6.37 -6.90 23.84
CA PHE A 15 5.16 -7.59 23.40
C PHE A 15 4.18 -6.67 22.65
N ALA A 16 3.93 -5.47 23.18
CA ALA A 16 3.05 -4.51 22.51
C ALA A 16 3.65 -4.04 21.18
N VAL A 17 4.97 -3.82 21.15
CA VAL A 17 5.70 -3.42 19.94
C VAL A 17 5.63 -4.52 18.87
N ALA A 18 5.90 -5.77 19.22
CA ALA A 18 5.83 -6.91 18.29
C ALA A 18 4.41 -7.15 17.76
N VAL A 19 3.39 -7.00 18.62
CA VAL A 19 1.98 -7.10 18.21
C VAL A 19 1.61 -5.96 17.26
N SER A 20 2.00 -4.72 17.57
CA SER A 20 1.78 -3.58 16.69
C SER A 20 2.47 -3.74 15.33
N GLU A 21 3.72 -4.21 15.30
CA GLU A 21 4.44 -4.48 14.07
C GLU A 21 3.75 -5.57 13.22
N TYR A 22 3.35 -6.68 13.84
CA TYR A 22 2.60 -7.74 13.16
C TYR A 22 1.27 -7.23 12.56
N LEU A 23 0.54 -6.38 13.30
CA LEU A 23 -0.70 -5.78 12.83
C LEU A 23 -0.47 -4.82 11.66
N LEU A 24 0.59 -4.02 11.68
CA LEU A 24 0.98 -3.13 10.59
C LEU A 24 1.30 -3.93 9.32
N ILE A 25 2.11 -4.98 9.43
CA ILE A 25 2.44 -5.87 8.30
C ILE A 25 1.18 -6.54 7.74
N ARG A 26 0.26 -6.98 8.61
CA ARG A 26 -1.01 -7.57 8.20
C ARG A 26 -1.95 -6.55 7.52
N LEU A 27 -1.93 -5.29 7.96
CA LEU A 27 -2.69 -4.21 7.33
C LEU A 27 -2.16 -3.89 5.94
N GLU A 28 -0.84 -3.78 5.78
CA GLU A 28 -0.19 -3.53 4.49
C GLU A 28 -0.60 -4.59 3.46
N LYS A 29 -0.52 -5.87 3.81
CA LYS A 29 -0.94 -6.98 2.94
C LYS A 29 -2.40 -6.86 2.49
N GLN A 30 -3.29 -6.45 3.39
CA GLN A 30 -4.71 -6.27 3.06
C GLN A 30 -4.93 -5.07 2.14
N ILE A 31 -4.22 -3.96 2.36
CA ILE A 31 -4.31 -2.75 1.52
C ILE A 31 -3.82 -3.05 0.09
N VAL A 32 -2.70 -3.76 -0.06
CA VAL A 32 -2.18 -4.17 -1.37
C VAL A 32 -3.18 -5.06 -2.11
N SER A 33 -3.76 -6.05 -1.41
CA SER A 33 -4.80 -6.93 -1.97
C SER A 33 -6.06 -6.15 -2.39
N LEU A 34 -6.47 -5.17 -1.59
CA LEU A 34 -7.62 -4.32 -1.88
C LEU A 34 -7.35 -3.42 -3.10
N SER A 35 -6.18 -2.80 -3.19
CA SER A 35 -5.77 -1.98 -4.33
C SER A 35 -5.77 -2.79 -5.63
N ASN A 36 -5.22 -4.00 -5.60
CA ASN A 36 -5.25 -4.91 -6.75
C ASN A 36 -6.68 -5.29 -7.16
N SER A 37 -7.56 -5.51 -6.18
CA SER A 37 -8.98 -5.82 -6.42
C SER A 37 -9.72 -4.63 -7.04
N ILE A 38 -9.43 -3.41 -6.61
CA ILE A 38 -9.99 -2.18 -7.18
C ILE A 38 -9.51 -1.98 -8.62
N ASN A 39 -8.21 -2.13 -8.88
CA ASN A 39 -7.67 -2.00 -10.24
C ASN A 39 -8.30 -3.03 -11.18
N LYS A 40 -8.41 -4.30 -10.74
CA LYS A 40 -9.08 -5.34 -11.51
C LYS A 40 -10.55 -5.02 -11.76
N LEU A 41 -11.26 -4.50 -10.76
CA LEU A 41 -12.65 -4.09 -10.91
C LEU A 41 -12.79 -2.92 -11.88
N ASN A 42 -11.90 -1.94 -11.80
CA ASN A 42 -11.86 -0.79 -12.71
C ASN A 42 -11.62 -1.27 -14.16
N THR A 43 -10.65 -2.16 -14.39
CA THR A 43 -10.42 -2.78 -15.70
C THR A 43 -11.66 -3.52 -16.21
N ILE A 44 -12.33 -4.30 -15.36
CA ILE A 44 -13.55 -5.02 -15.76
C ILE A 44 -14.70 -4.04 -16.10
N ILE A 45 -14.87 -2.98 -15.32
CA ILE A 45 -15.90 -1.96 -15.58
C ILE A 45 -15.57 -1.22 -16.88
N SER A 46 -14.34 -0.76 -17.07
CA SER A 46 -13.85 -0.14 -18.31
C SER A 46 -14.06 -1.03 -19.53
N ALA A 47 -13.67 -2.31 -19.43
CA ALA A 47 -13.87 -3.29 -20.49
C ALA A 47 -15.36 -3.55 -20.79
N LYS A 48 -16.21 -3.56 -19.75
CA LYS A 48 -17.66 -3.80 -19.89
C LYS A 48 -18.43 -2.56 -20.34
N LEU A 49 -17.90 -1.36 -20.10
CA LEU A 49 -18.50 -0.09 -20.51
C LEU A 49 -17.93 0.44 -21.84
N GLY A 50 -16.91 -0.22 -22.41
CA GLY A 50 -16.28 0.15 -23.68
C GLY A 50 -15.39 1.40 -23.60
N VAL A 51 -15.17 1.97 -22.41
CA VAL A 51 -14.24 3.07 -22.18
C VAL A 51 -12.90 2.44 -21.78
N ALA A 52 -12.03 2.24 -22.77
CA ALA A 52 -10.62 2.00 -22.52
C ALA A 52 -10.06 3.24 -21.81
N LEU A 53 -9.81 3.15 -20.51
CA LEU A 53 -9.00 4.15 -19.83
C LEU A 53 -7.56 3.83 -20.21
N ASP A 54 -6.94 4.69 -21.02
CA ASP A 54 -5.50 4.69 -21.24
C ASP A 54 -4.81 4.82 -19.88
N VAL A 55 -4.35 3.69 -19.37
CA VAL A 55 -3.37 3.64 -18.29
C VAL A 55 -1.99 3.69 -18.94
N ASP A 56 -1.75 4.71 -19.74
CA ASP A 56 -0.39 5.06 -20.15
C ASP A 56 -0.24 6.58 -20.14
N SER A 57 0.38 7.05 -19.07
CA SER A 57 0.88 8.42 -18.96
C SER A 57 2.29 8.42 -19.54
N SER A 58 2.39 8.29 -20.86
CA SER A 58 3.63 8.48 -21.60
C SER A 58 3.36 9.45 -22.75
N ASP A 59 3.25 10.72 -22.38
CA ASP A 59 3.29 11.87 -23.27
C ASP A 59 4.68 11.96 -23.91
N ASP A 60 4.82 11.43 -25.13
CA ASP A 60 5.90 11.84 -26.04
C ASP A 60 5.34 11.95 -27.46
N SER A 61 4.53 13.00 -27.66
CA SER A 61 3.92 13.32 -28.94
C SER A 61 4.70 14.43 -29.67
N HIS A 62 5.85 14.08 -30.23
CA HIS A 62 6.45 14.88 -31.32
C HIS A 62 6.44 14.11 -32.65
N LYS A 63 5.31 14.22 -33.35
CA LYS A 63 5.23 13.97 -34.78
C LYS A 63 4.61 15.20 -35.47
N ILE A 64 5.46 16.04 -36.03
CA ILE A 64 5.09 17.07 -37.00
C ILE A 64 5.18 16.47 -38.41
N ALA A 65 4.09 16.69 -39.15
CA ALA A 65 3.81 16.55 -40.58
C ALA A 65 4.87 15.92 -41.50
#